data_AF-A0A1V5DAS8-F1
#
_entry.id   AF-A0A1V5DAS8-F1
#
_cell.length_a   1.000
_cell.length_b   1.000
_cell.length_c   1.000
_cell.angle_alpha   90.00
_cell.angle_beta   90.00
_cell.angle_gamma   90.00
#
_symmetry.space_group_name_H-M   'P 1'
#
loop_
_entity.id
_entity.type
_entity.pdbx_description
1 polymer ?
#
loop_
_entity_poly.entity_id
_entity_poly.type
_entity_poly.pdbx_seq_one_letter_code
_entity_poly.pdbx_strand_id
1 'polypeptide(L)'
;MQTLSQRRAKAALDLLSKIEEKGDKRKEFTQFCKSFPTMVLKNGLGESLAFIRSKHEKRYEIMYDTLNAWLVKELKLVKKDTFLEIHEMDAKKYVQIQTESLRFLEWVKRYESAEIF
;
A
#
# COMPACT_ATOMS: atom_id res chain seq x y z
N MET A 1 -6.99 -23.80 5.50
CA MET A 1 -7.32 -22.58 4.75
C MET A 1 -6.62 -21.39 5.40
N GLN A 2 -5.91 -20.55 4.65
CA GLN A 2 -5.28 -19.35 5.22
C GLN A 2 -6.33 -18.26 5.49
N THR A 3 -6.21 -17.54 6.60
CA THR A 3 -7.07 -16.39 6.87
C THR A 3 -6.68 -15.20 5.99
N LEU A 4 -7.61 -14.27 5.78
CA LEU A 4 -7.29 -13.05 5.01
C LEU A 4 -6.16 -12.24 5.66
N SER A 5 -6.06 -12.24 6.99
CA SER A 5 -4.94 -11.62 7.71
C SER A 5 -3.61 -12.31 7.44
N GLN A 6 -3.57 -13.65 7.38
CA GLN A 6 -2.36 -14.39 6.98
C GLN A 6 -1.95 -14.07 5.54
N ARG A 7 -2.93 -13.91 4.63
CA ARG A 7 -2.66 -13.50 3.24
C ARG A 7 -2.07 -12.09 3.14
N ARG A 8 -2.59 -11.12 3.90
CA ARG A 8 -2.02 -9.76 3.97
C ARG A 8 -0.57 -9.77 4.45
N ALA A 9 -0.33 -10.48 5.56
CA ALA A 9 1.00 -10.63 6.14
C ALA A 9 1.98 -11.23 5.12
N LYS A 10 1.60 -12.34 4.48
CA LYS A 10 2.42 -12.97 3.44
C LYS A 10 2.68 -12.04 2.27
N ALA A 11 1.65 -11.41 1.72
CA ALA A 11 1.79 -10.51 0.57
C ALA A 11 2.69 -9.30 0.89
N ALA A 12 2.54 -8.70 2.07
CA ALA A 12 3.41 -7.61 2.49
C ALA A 12 4.87 -8.07 2.59
N LEU A 13 5.14 -9.22 3.22
CA LEU A 13 6.48 -9.79 3.30
C LEU A 13 7.08 -10.06 1.90
N ASP A 14 6.30 -10.68 1.01
CA ASP A 14 6.73 -11.06 -0.34
C ASP A 14 6.98 -9.85 -1.25
N LEU A 15 6.24 -8.76 -1.06
CA LEU A 15 6.41 -7.51 -1.82
C LEU A 15 7.60 -6.70 -1.29
N LEU A 16 7.72 -6.58 0.03
CA LEU A 16 8.77 -5.78 0.65
C LEU A 16 10.16 -6.41 0.51
N SER A 17 10.25 -7.75 0.53
CA SER A 17 11.52 -8.47 0.31
C SER A 17 12.11 -8.29 -1.09
N LYS A 18 11.32 -7.82 -2.07
CA LYS A 18 11.76 -7.56 -3.44
C LYS A 18 12.22 -6.13 -3.66
N ILE A 19 12.15 -5.27 -2.64
CA ILE A 19 12.61 -3.88 -2.72
C ILE A 19 14.13 -3.88 -2.69
N GLU A 20 14.76 -3.33 -3.73
CA GLU A 20 16.22 -3.30 -3.87
C GLU A 20 16.88 -2.16 -3.08
N GLU A 21 16.11 -1.16 -2.66
CA GLU A 21 16.61 0.02 -1.96
C GLU A 21 17.18 -0.34 -0.58
N LYS A 22 18.37 0.18 -0.28
CA LYS A 22 19.11 -0.06 0.98
C LYS A 22 19.58 1.26 1.60
N GLY A 23 20.06 1.18 2.84
CA GLY A 23 20.62 2.34 3.55
C GLY A 23 19.59 3.45 3.72
N ASP A 24 19.97 4.69 3.39
CA ASP A 24 19.12 5.86 3.68
C ASP A 24 17.84 5.88 2.84
N LYS A 25 17.88 5.41 1.60
CA LYS A 25 16.67 5.29 0.77
C LYS A 25 15.65 4.31 1.36
N ARG A 26 16.13 3.21 1.96
CA ARG A 26 15.28 2.26 2.67
C ARG A 26 14.68 2.89 3.93
N LYS A 27 15.49 3.62 4.71
CA LYS A 27 15.02 4.35 5.90
C LYS A 27 13.95 5.38 5.56
N GLU A 28 14.12 6.14 4.48
CA GLU A 28 13.10 7.10 4.02
C GLU A 28 11.80 6.41 3.65
N PHE A 29 11.88 5.28 2.93
CA PHE A 29 10.71 4.46 2.62
C PHE A 29 10.04 3.92 3.90
N THR A 30 10.82 3.42 4.86
CA THR A 30 10.32 2.95 6.16
C THR A 30 9.60 4.07 6.92
N GLN A 31 10.17 5.29 6.94
CA GLN A 31 9.51 6.46 7.54
C GLN A 31 8.18 6.79 6.83
N PHE A 32 8.17 6.68 5.50
CA PHE A 32 6.95 6.89 4.72
C PHE A 32 5.88 5.81 4.99
N CYS A 33 6.27 4.54 5.13
CA CYS A 33 5.36 3.45 5.50
C CYS A 33 4.70 3.67 6.86
N LYS A 34 5.39 4.34 7.81
CA LYS A 34 4.83 4.68 9.12
C LYS A 34 3.76 5.77 9.04
N SER A 35 3.85 6.70 8.09
CA SER A 35 2.95 7.85 7.97
C SER A 35 1.81 7.66 6.96
N PHE A 36 2.00 6.86 5.92
CA PHE A 36 1.02 6.68 4.84
C PHE A 36 -0.35 6.13 5.29
N PRO A 37 -0.47 5.14 6.20
CA PRO A 37 -1.78 4.69 6.69
C PRO A 37 -2.58 5.83 7.33
N THR A 38 -1.91 6.72 8.06
CA THR A 38 -2.52 7.90 8.68
C THR A 38 -2.99 8.90 7.64
N MET A 39 -2.22 9.08 6.55
CA MET A 39 -2.61 9.92 5.42
C MET A 39 -3.90 9.40 4.78
N VAL A 40 -3.98 8.10 4.50
CA VAL A 40 -5.18 7.44 3.96
C VAL A 40 -6.38 7.58 4.89
N LEU A 41 -6.17 7.46 6.21
CA LEU A 41 -7.24 7.61 7.19
C LEU A 41 -7.80 9.05 7.24
N LYS A 42 -6.92 10.06 7.13
CA LYS A 42 -7.32 11.48 7.25
C LYS A 42 -7.90 12.07 5.97
N ASN A 43 -7.27 11.75 4.83
CA ASN A 43 -7.56 12.39 3.55
C ASN A 43 -8.34 11.47 2.59
N GLY A 44 -8.48 10.19 2.96
CA GLY A 44 -9.01 9.17 2.08
C GLY A 44 -7.97 8.59 1.13
N LEU A 45 -8.32 7.44 0.55
CA LEU A 45 -7.42 6.72 -0.34
C LEU A 45 -7.17 7.48 -1.65
N GLY A 46 -8.20 8.06 -2.27
CA GLY A 46 -8.07 8.75 -3.56
C GLY A 46 -7.05 9.91 -3.51
N GLU A 47 -7.20 10.81 -2.53
CA GLU A 47 -6.26 11.93 -2.36
C GLU A 47 -4.85 11.47 -1.99
N SER A 48 -4.73 10.43 -1.16
CA SER A 48 -3.42 9.87 -0.78
C SER A 48 -2.71 9.24 -1.99
N LEU A 49 -3.44 8.57 -2.88
CA LEU A 49 -2.91 8.04 -4.13
C LEU A 49 -2.51 9.18 -5.08
N ALA A 50 -3.33 10.22 -5.22
CA ALA A 50 -2.98 11.41 -6.01
C ALA A 50 -1.69 12.06 -5.50
N PHE A 51 -1.55 12.20 -4.17
CA PHE A 51 -0.35 12.75 -3.55
C PHE A 51 0.90 11.96 -3.93
N ILE A 52 0.92 10.64 -3.72
CA ILE A 52 2.13 9.85 -4.02
C ILE A 52 2.43 9.79 -5.52
N ARG A 53 1.40 9.81 -6.38
CA ARG A 53 1.55 9.87 -7.84
C ARG A 53 2.11 11.21 -8.34
N SER A 54 1.94 12.29 -7.57
CA SER A 54 2.49 13.61 -7.90
C SER A 54 3.99 13.76 -7.59
N LYS A 55 4.60 12.78 -6.91
CA LYS A 55 5.99 12.85 -6.46
C LYS A 55 6.90 12.07 -7.40
N HIS A 56 8.15 12.54 -7.52
CA HIS A 56 9.19 11.94 -8.37
C HIS A 56 10.26 11.20 -7.57
N GLU A 57 9.94 10.76 -6.34
CA GLU A 57 10.88 10.02 -5.49
C GLU A 57 10.50 8.54 -5.41
N LYS A 58 11.52 7.67 -5.42
CA LYS A 58 11.34 6.22 -5.54
C LYS A 58 10.48 5.61 -4.43
N ARG A 59 10.57 6.15 -3.20
CA ARG A 59 9.75 5.68 -2.06
C ARG A 59 8.24 5.76 -2.31
N TYR A 60 7.79 6.75 -3.07
CA TYR A 60 6.37 6.94 -3.38
C TYR A 60 5.91 5.95 -4.45
N GLU A 61 6.74 5.71 -5.47
CA GLU A 61 6.51 4.66 -6.47
C GLU A 61 6.42 3.29 -5.81
N ILE A 62 7.39 2.95 -4.95
CA ILE A 62 7.41 1.67 -4.23
C ILE A 62 6.14 1.48 -3.39
N MET A 63 5.68 2.52 -2.68
CA MET A 63 4.45 2.45 -1.89
C MET A 63 3.23 2.20 -2.80
N TYR A 64 3.13 2.95 -3.90
CA TYR A 64 2.05 2.78 -4.88
C TYR A 64 2.03 1.37 -5.44
N ASP A 65 3.17 0.87 -5.91
CA ASP A 65 3.30 -0.44 -6.52
C ASP A 65 2.99 -1.57 -5.53
N THR A 66 3.43 -1.41 -4.28
CA THR A 66 3.14 -2.37 -3.19
C THR A 66 1.65 -2.46 -2.92
N LEU A 67 0.96 -1.32 -2.78
CA LEU A 67 -0.48 -1.31 -2.54
C LEU A 67 -1.28 -1.77 -3.76
N ASN A 68 -0.91 -1.32 -4.96
CA ASN A 68 -1.57 -1.70 -6.21
C ASN A 68 -1.42 -3.20 -6.48
N ALA A 69 -0.25 -3.79 -6.20
CA ALA A 69 -0.04 -5.23 -6.32
C ALA A 69 -0.98 -6.03 -5.40
N TRP A 70 -1.19 -5.59 -4.16
CA TRP A 70 -2.13 -6.23 -3.25
C TRP A 70 -3.57 -6.18 -3.76
N LEU A 71 -4.03 -4.99 -4.18
CA LEU A 71 -5.43 -4.78 -4.59
C LEU A 71 -5.76 -5.45 -5.94
N VAL A 72 -4.80 -5.46 -6.86
CA VAL A 72 -4.98 -6.00 -8.22
C VAL A 72 -4.69 -7.50 -8.27
N LYS A 73 -3.52 -7.95 -7.81
CA LYS A 73 -3.07 -9.33 -8.05
C LYS A 73 -3.63 -10.30 -7.01
N GLU A 74 -3.58 -9.91 -5.74
CA GLU A 74 -3.92 -10.82 -4.64
C GLU A 74 -5.43 -10.85 -4.35
N LEU A 75 -6.07 -9.69 -4.29
CA LEU A 75 -7.50 -9.60 -3.99
C LEU A 75 -8.40 -9.48 -5.21
N LYS A 76 -7.85 -9.07 -6.37
CA LYS A 76 -8.61 -8.88 -7.62
C LYS A 76 -9.83 -7.97 -7.44
N LEU A 77 -9.72 -6.98 -6.55
CA LEU A 77 -10.79 -6.00 -6.33
C LEU A 77 -10.72 -4.82 -7.32
N VAL A 78 -9.52 -4.63 -7.88
CA VAL A 78 -9.15 -3.68 -8.92
C VAL A 78 -8.61 -4.46 -10.11
N LYS A 79 -8.90 -4.01 -11.34
CA LYS A 79 -8.51 -4.75 -12.55
C LYS A 79 -7.06 -4.53 -12.95
N LYS A 80 -6.57 -3.29 -12.86
CA LYS A 80 -5.26 -2.90 -13.37
C LYS A 80 -4.61 -1.77 -12.58
N ASP A 81 -5.32 -0.67 -12.35
CA ASP A 81 -4.75 0.53 -11.75
C ASP A 81 -5.69 1.11 -10.70
N THR A 82 -5.25 1.03 -9.45
CA THR A 82 -6.07 1.46 -8.31
C THR A 82 -6.39 2.94 -8.38
N PHE A 83 -5.45 3.78 -8.81
CA PHE A 83 -5.66 5.23 -8.86
C PHE A 83 -6.70 5.62 -9.92
N LEU A 84 -6.64 5.03 -11.12
CA LEU A 84 -7.62 5.34 -12.16
C LEU A 84 -9.00 4.78 -11.82
N GLU A 85 -9.06 3.51 -11.37
CA GLU A 85 -10.34 2.84 -11.13
C GLU A 85 -11.08 3.39 -9.92
N ILE A 86 -10.40 3.99 -8.93
CA ILE A 86 -11.06 4.51 -7.72
C ILE A 86 -12.09 5.61 -8.03
N HIS A 87 -11.90 6.36 -9.12
CA HIS A 87 -12.80 7.42 -9.56
C HIS A 87 -14.07 6.88 -10.23
N GLU A 88 -14.07 5.61 -10.64
CA GLU A 88 -15.22 4.94 -11.27
C GLU A 88 -16.05 4.11 -10.26
N MET A 89 -15.60 4.02 -9.01
CA MET A 89 -16.24 3.20 -7.98
C MET A 89 -17.44 3.90 -7.35
N ASP A 90 -18.47 3.10 -7.04
CA ASP A 90 -19.51 3.55 -6.11
C ASP A 90 -18.95 3.70 -4.68
N ALA A 91 -19.71 4.40 -3.83
CA ALA A 91 -19.32 4.67 -2.44
C ALA A 91 -19.04 3.39 -1.63
N LYS A 92 -19.80 2.32 -1.86
CA LYS A 92 -19.64 1.06 -1.12
C LYS A 92 -18.32 0.39 -1.48
N LYS A 93 -18.01 0.30 -2.78
CA LYS A 93 -16.77 -0.26 -3.27
C LYS A 93 -15.57 0.60 -2.86
N TYR A 94 -15.69 1.92 -2.93
CA TYR A 94 -14.66 2.84 -2.43
C TYR A 94 -14.32 2.57 -0.96
N VAL A 95 -15.32 2.51 -0.08
CA VAL A 95 -15.12 2.22 1.35
C VAL A 95 -14.51 0.83 1.57
N GLN A 96 -14.91 -0.17 0.78
CA GLN A 96 -14.32 -1.51 0.83
C GLN A 96 -12.82 -1.48 0.49
N ILE A 97 -12.43 -0.84 -0.62
CA ILE A 97 -11.03 -0.72 -1.04
C ILE A 97 -10.21 0.07 -0.02
N GLN A 98 -10.74 1.18 0.50
CA GLN A 98 -10.04 1.99 1.50
C GLN A 98 -9.81 1.20 2.80
N THR A 99 -10.84 0.51 3.28
CA THR A 99 -10.74 -0.34 4.49
C THR A 99 -9.71 -1.45 4.30
N GLU A 100 -9.71 -2.08 3.13
CA GLU A 100 -8.77 -3.14 2.81
C GLU A 100 -7.33 -2.63 2.67
N SER A 101 -7.15 -1.45 2.05
CA SER A 101 -5.87 -0.77 1.93
C SER A 101 -5.27 -0.48 3.30
N LEU A 102 -6.05 0.07 4.23
CA LEU A 102 -5.60 0.35 5.60
C LEU A 102 -5.15 -0.93 6.34
N ARG A 103 -5.91 -2.03 6.19
CA ARG A 103 -5.57 -3.31 6.83
C ARG A 103 -4.29 -3.93 6.28
N PHE A 104 -4.03 -3.76 4.99
CA PHE A 104 -2.79 -4.20 4.35
C PHE A 104 -1.60 -3.31 4.71
N LEU A 105 -1.78 -1.98 4.65
CA LEU A 105 -0.75 -1.01 4.97
C LEU A 105 -0.27 -1.11 6.43
N GLU A 106 -1.12 -1.58 7.34
CA GLU A 106 -0.71 -1.88 8.71
C GLU A 106 0.34 -3.02 8.77
N TRP A 107 0.25 -4.04 7.91
CA TRP A 107 1.30 -5.07 7.79
C TRP A 107 2.57 -4.52 7.16
N VAL A 108 2.44 -3.68 6.12
CA VAL A 108 3.58 -2.98 5.50
C VAL A 108 4.34 -2.16 6.54
N LYS A 109 3.62 -1.33 7.31
CA LYS A 109 4.17 -0.55 8.41
C LYS A 109 4.87 -1.43 9.45
N ARG A 110 4.28 -2.56 9.86
CA ARG A 110 4.87 -3.46 10.86
C ARG A 110 6.21 -4.03 10.40
N TYR A 111 6.28 -4.54 9.17
CA TYR A 111 7.52 -5.14 8.68
C TYR A 111 8.62 -4.12 8.42
N GLU A 112 8.28 -2.97 7.85
CA GLU A 112 9.24 -1.86 7.69
C GLU A 112 9.73 -1.34 9.03
N SER A 113 8.85 -1.21 10.03
CA SER A 113 9.24 -0.75 11.36
C SER A 113 10.10 -1.76 12.12
N ALA A 114 10.03 -3.04 11.76
CA ALA A 114 10.86 -4.09 12.32
C ALA A 114 12.23 -4.20 11.63
N GLU A 115 12.46 -3.44 10.55
CA GLU A 115 13.75 -3.37 9.82
C GLU A 115 14.29 -4.75 9.39
N ILE A 116 13.39 -5.63 8.94
CA ILE A 116 13.71 -7.03 8.58
C ILE A 116 14.23 -7.21 7.14
N PHE A 117 14.53 -6.14 6.41
CA PHE A 117 14.91 -6.15 5.00
C PHE A 117 16.12 -5.25 4.71
#